data_AF-A0A1X7S1T4-F1
#
_entry.id   AF-A0A1X7S1T4-F1
#
_cell.length_a   1.000
_cell.length_b   1.000
_cell.length_c   1.000
_cell.angle_alpha   90.00
_cell.angle_beta   90.00
_cell.angle_gamma   90.00
#
_symmetry.space_group_name_H-M   'P 1'
#
loop_
_entity.id
_entity.type
_entity.pdbx_description
1 polymer ?
#
loop_
_entity_poly.entity_id
_entity_poly.type
_entity_poly.pdbx_seq_one_letter_code
_entity_poly.pdbx_strand_id
1 'polypeptide(L)'
;MDSAECHFGKLSPELRNEVYSYLLPQNSTIPLLPSPENGSYPSFEGIQPPITKACRQIRNETKPMLYGNNKFILPLETHLGNGRYFHCCLVGSMKRVTAWLQQNPIGSSPIRDQVVITIELAETYWIHDWPGERQPWVDLLKSLQENGYSDSDYVIEAAVYQVGLGRRLLGWRNRRTPPNTIAEFRKWGLRCETPSVSTPEFPRFHSGDYRYRP
;
A
#
# COMPACT_ATOMS: atom_id res chain seq x y z
N MET A 1 21.33 40.51 -11.34
CA MET A 1 21.45 39.04 -11.40
C MET A 1 20.24 38.55 -12.15
N ASP A 2 20.38 38.40 -13.46
CA ASP A 2 19.31 37.90 -14.31
C ASP A 2 19.02 36.45 -13.90
N SER A 3 17.82 36.24 -13.37
CA SER A 3 17.30 34.91 -13.08
C SER A 3 17.42 34.09 -14.36
N ALA A 4 18.24 33.03 -14.35
CA ALA A 4 18.30 32.07 -15.45
C ALA A 4 16.87 31.69 -15.83
N GLU A 5 16.42 32.16 -17.00
CA GLU A 5 15.06 31.91 -17.46
C GLU A 5 14.93 30.39 -17.63
N CYS A 6 14.06 29.79 -16.83
CA CYS A 6 13.74 28.36 -16.97
C CYS A 6 13.01 28.15 -18.29
N HIS A 7 13.76 27.80 -19.35
CA HIS A 7 13.22 27.53 -20.68
C HIS A 7 12.19 26.41 -20.69
N PHE A 8 12.26 25.48 -19.73
CA PHE A 8 11.27 24.41 -19.58
C PHE A 8 9.85 24.94 -19.32
N GLY A 9 9.72 26.02 -18.55
CA GLY A 9 8.42 26.67 -18.30
C GLY A 9 7.81 27.32 -19.55
N LYS A 10 8.62 27.61 -20.57
CA LYS A 10 8.19 28.20 -21.86
C LYS A 10 7.62 27.17 -22.84
N LEU A 11 7.81 25.87 -22.59
CA LEU A 11 7.19 24.81 -23.39
C LEU A 11 5.66 24.89 -23.29
N SER A 12 4.93 24.30 -24.24
CA SER A 12 3.48 24.17 -24.07
C SER A 12 3.17 23.15 -22.96
N PRO A 13 1.99 23.22 -22.31
CA PRO A 13 1.58 22.22 -21.32
C PRO A 13 1.63 20.78 -21.84
N GLU A 14 1.30 20.57 -23.12
CA GLU A 14 1.28 19.25 -23.76
C GLU A 14 2.68 18.64 -23.80
N LEU A 15 3.67 19.41 -24.24
CA LEU A 15 5.07 18.97 -24.29
C LEU A 15 5.64 18.71 -22.89
N ARG A 16 5.26 19.54 -21.90
CA ARG A 16 5.67 19.28 -20.50
C ARG A 16 5.05 18.00 -19.97
N ASN A 17 3.76 17.76 -20.22
CA ASN A 17 3.06 16.54 -19.82
C ASN A 17 3.69 15.30 -20.45
N GLU A 18 4.08 15.38 -21.72
CA GLU A 18 4.83 14.32 -22.40
C GLU A 18 6.16 14.06 -21.69
N VAL A 19 6.94 15.09 -21.35
CA VAL A 19 8.18 14.90 -20.56
C VAL A 19 7.90 14.28 -19.20
N TYR A 20 6.88 14.75 -18.47
CA TYR A 20 6.52 14.19 -17.17
C TYR A 20 6.12 12.71 -17.28
N SER A 21 5.51 12.30 -18.40
CA SER A 21 5.12 10.90 -18.62
C SER A 21 6.31 9.92 -18.60
N TYR A 22 7.50 10.39 -18.99
CA TYR A 22 8.73 9.61 -18.92
C TYR A 22 9.41 9.63 -17.55
N LEU A 23 9.09 10.62 -16.70
CA LEU A 23 9.77 10.87 -15.42
C LEU A 23 8.96 10.38 -14.22
N LEU A 24 7.64 10.31 -14.36
CA LEU A 24 6.74 9.82 -13.33
C LEU A 24 6.41 8.35 -13.56
N PRO A 25 6.26 7.57 -12.48
CA PRO A 25 5.66 6.25 -12.60
C PRO A 25 4.25 6.38 -13.19
N GLN A 26 3.92 5.53 -14.14
CA GLN A 26 2.60 5.44 -14.75
C GLN A 26 2.06 4.03 -14.61
N ASN A 27 0.78 3.90 -14.28
CA ASN A 27 0.09 2.62 -14.10
C ASN A 27 0.86 1.67 -13.17
N SER A 28 1.59 2.25 -12.22
CA SER A 28 2.46 1.53 -11.29
C SER A 28 1.74 1.34 -9.97
N THR A 29 2.12 0.30 -9.24
CA THR A 29 1.67 0.10 -7.87
C THR A 29 2.74 0.59 -6.91
N ILE A 30 2.38 1.52 -6.04
CA ILE A 30 3.30 2.25 -5.16
C ILE A 30 2.97 1.92 -3.70
N PRO A 31 3.88 1.30 -2.94
CA PRO A 31 3.66 1.05 -1.52
C PRO A 31 3.76 2.33 -0.69
N LEU A 32 2.74 2.58 0.15
CA LEU A 32 2.65 3.77 1.00
C LEU A 32 3.45 3.66 2.30
N LEU A 33 3.72 2.43 2.74
CA LEU A 33 4.46 2.12 3.96
C LEU A 33 5.76 1.36 3.62
N PRO A 34 6.86 2.06 3.28
CA PRO A 34 8.18 1.45 3.24
C PRO A 34 8.67 1.00 4.63
N SER A 35 9.65 0.10 4.63
CA SER A 35 10.21 -0.67 5.76
C SER A 35 10.32 0.09 7.10
N PRO A 36 10.06 -0.56 8.25
CA PRO A 36 9.98 0.04 9.59
C PRO A 36 11.31 0.54 10.19
N GLU A 37 12.37 0.77 9.41
CA GLU A 37 13.73 0.97 9.93
C GLU A 37 13.90 2.17 10.88
N ASN A 38 13.01 3.16 10.87
CA ASN A 38 13.21 4.40 11.67
C ASN A 38 12.01 4.88 12.50
N GLY A 39 10.96 4.07 12.70
CA GLY A 39 9.85 4.41 13.62
C GLY A 39 9.00 5.66 13.29
N SER A 40 9.39 6.44 12.28
CA SER A 40 8.61 7.54 11.70
C SER A 40 7.79 6.99 10.54
N TYR A 41 6.47 7.10 10.64
CA TYR A 41 5.56 6.73 9.55
C TYR A 41 5.70 7.75 8.44
N PRO A 42 6.04 7.33 7.21
CA PRO A 42 6.30 8.27 6.15
C PRO A 42 5.02 9.01 5.78
N SER A 43 5.09 10.34 5.84
CA SER A 43 4.17 11.20 5.11
C SER A 43 4.32 10.92 3.61
N PHE A 44 3.34 11.36 2.80
CA PHE A 44 3.43 11.31 1.34
C PHE A 44 4.71 11.92 0.75
N GLU A 45 5.47 12.70 1.52
CA GLU A 45 6.73 13.30 1.07
C GLU A 45 7.82 12.28 0.76
N GLY A 46 7.81 11.12 1.43
CA GLY A 46 8.77 10.04 1.17
C GLY A 46 8.58 9.33 -0.17
N ILE A 47 7.37 9.41 -0.72
CA ILE A 47 6.97 8.69 -1.95
C ILE A 47 7.00 9.63 -3.17
N GLN A 48 6.96 10.94 -2.93
CA GLN A 48 6.99 11.96 -3.96
C GLN A 48 8.34 11.96 -4.72
N PRO A 49 8.33 11.67 -6.04
CA PRO A 49 9.53 11.75 -6.87
C PRO A 49 10.15 13.14 -6.81
N PRO A 50 11.49 13.28 -6.98
CA PRO A 50 12.15 14.58 -6.90
C PRO A 50 11.52 15.67 -7.78
N ILE A 51 11.00 15.30 -8.95
CA ILE A 51 10.36 16.25 -9.88
C ILE A 51 9.13 16.94 -9.28
N THR A 52 8.38 16.30 -8.38
CA THR A 52 7.20 16.92 -7.74
C THR A 52 7.59 17.98 -6.70
N LYS A 53 8.89 18.13 -6.41
CA LYS A 53 9.45 19.09 -5.46
C LYS A 53 10.18 20.25 -6.14
N ALA A 54 10.30 20.26 -7.48
CA ALA A 54 11.13 21.22 -8.20
C ALA A 54 10.62 22.67 -8.12
N CYS A 55 9.44 22.97 -8.65
CA CYS A 55 8.82 24.30 -8.57
C CYS A 55 7.30 24.20 -8.50
N ARG A 56 6.61 25.30 -8.16
CA ARG A 56 5.14 25.31 -7.99
C ARG A 56 4.40 24.85 -9.24
N GLN A 57 4.85 25.27 -10.43
CA GLN A 57 4.24 24.88 -11.70
C GLN A 57 4.38 23.37 -11.94
N ILE A 58 5.61 22.86 -11.94
CA ILE A 58 5.89 21.43 -12.14
C ILE A 58 5.16 20.60 -11.09
N ARG A 59 5.15 21.02 -9.83
CA ARG A 59 4.42 20.33 -8.74
C ARG A 59 2.92 20.25 -9.00
N ASN A 60 2.30 21.32 -9.48
CA ASN A 60 0.87 21.34 -9.78
C ASN A 60 0.52 20.47 -10.99
N GLU A 61 1.42 20.36 -11.97
CA GLU A 61 1.21 19.54 -13.17
C GLU A 61 1.48 18.05 -12.91
N THR A 62 2.53 17.73 -12.14
CA THR A 62 2.98 16.35 -11.89
C THR A 62 2.22 15.61 -10.80
N LYS A 63 1.72 16.31 -9.77
CA LYS A 63 0.98 15.67 -8.67
C LYS A 63 -0.28 14.93 -9.15
N PRO A 64 -1.17 15.54 -9.97
CA PRO A 64 -2.34 14.82 -10.48
C PRO A 64 -1.97 13.58 -11.29
N MET A 65 -0.88 13.64 -12.07
CA MET A 65 -0.40 12.48 -12.84
C MET A 65 0.10 11.36 -11.92
N LEU A 66 0.84 11.70 -10.87
CA LEU A 66 1.33 10.74 -9.89
C LEU A 66 0.17 10.09 -9.12
N TYR A 67 -0.76 10.89 -8.61
CA TYR A 67 -1.81 10.41 -7.70
C TYR A 67 -3.08 9.92 -8.40
N GLY A 68 -3.25 10.22 -9.69
CA GLY A 68 -4.42 9.83 -10.48
C GLY A 68 -4.20 8.59 -11.35
N ASN A 69 -2.95 8.26 -11.71
CA ASN A 69 -2.65 7.18 -12.64
C ASN A 69 -1.91 5.99 -12.00
N ASN A 70 -1.74 6.00 -10.67
CA ASN A 70 -1.02 4.94 -9.96
C ASN A 70 -1.90 4.34 -8.87
N LYS A 71 -1.69 3.06 -8.60
CA LYS A 71 -2.34 2.31 -7.53
C LYS A 71 -1.51 2.46 -6.25
N PHE A 72 -2.10 2.95 -5.18
CA PHE A 72 -1.39 3.10 -3.90
C PHE A 72 -1.79 1.99 -2.94
N ILE A 73 -0.79 1.24 -2.45
CA ILE A 73 -1.02 0.07 -1.60
C ILE A 73 -0.54 0.28 -0.16
N LEU A 74 -1.34 -0.19 0.79
CA LEU A 74 -1.00 -0.33 2.21
C LEU A 74 -0.83 -1.84 2.50
N PRO A 75 0.41 -2.35 2.56
CA PRO A 75 0.65 -3.76 2.81
C PRO A 75 0.45 -4.12 4.29
N LEU A 76 -0.37 -5.13 4.54
CA LEU A 76 -0.48 -5.84 5.82
C LEU A 76 0.46 -7.04 5.79
N GLU A 77 1.59 -6.91 6.45
CA GLU A 77 2.59 -7.96 6.59
C GLU A 77 2.11 -9.02 7.57
N THR A 78 2.21 -10.28 7.17
CA THR A 78 1.76 -11.43 7.98
C THR A 78 2.91 -12.36 8.38
N HIS A 79 4.10 -12.12 7.83
CA HIS A 79 5.28 -12.94 8.01
C HIS A 79 6.52 -12.07 8.14
N LEU A 80 7.55 -12.60 8.80
CA LEU A 80 8.90 -12.03 8.74
C LEU A 80 9.53 -12.39 7.39
N GLY A 81 10.52 -11.63 6.92
CA GLY A 81 11.24 -11.88 5.65
C GLY A 81 11.89 -13.27 5.50
N ASN A 82 11.79 -14.13 6.52
CA ASN A 82 12.14 -15.56 6.47
C ASN A 82 10.95 -16.47 6.04
N GLY A 83 9.79 -15.88 5.72
CA GLY A 83 8.56 -16.56 5.32
C GLY A 83 7.79 -17.24 6.46
N ARG A 84 8.21 -17.06 7.73
CA ARG A 84 7.47 -17.57 8.88
C ARG A 84 6.41 -16.56 9.29
N TYR A 85 5.23 -17.09 9.54
CA TYR A 85 4.06 -16.32 9.95
C TYR A 85 4.08 -16.01 11.43
N PHE A 86 3.76 -14.76 11.76
CA PHE A 86 3.58 -14.35 13.13
C PHE A 86 2.41 -13.38 13.22
N HIS A 87 1.51 -13.66 14.14
CA HIS A 87 0.40 -12.78 14.48
C HIS A 87 0.85 -11.35 14.78
N CYS A 88 1.96 -11.20 15.50
CA CYS A 88 2.54 -9.90 15.82
C CYS A 88 2.95 -9.08 14.59
N CYS A 89 3.26 -9.72 13.45
CA CYS A 89 3.53 -9.01 12.19
C CYS A 89 2.26 -8.34 11.66
N LEU A 90 1.12 -9.06 11.68
CA LEU A 90 -0.16 -8.50 11.24
C LEU A 90 -0.57 -7.35 12.15
N VAL A 91 -0.56 -7.56 13.46
CA VAL A 91 -0.90 -6.50 14.43
C VAL A 91 0.03 -5.30 14.27
N GLY A 92 1.33 -5.55 14.10
CA GLY A 92 2.32 -4.52 13.85
C GLY A 92 1.99 -3.72 12.59
N SER A 93 1.77 -4.38 11.46
CA SER A 93 1.46 -3.73 10.18
C SER A 93 0.12 -2.99 10.21
N MET A 94 -0.90 -3.54 10.86
CA MET A 94 -2.18 -2.85 11.08
C MET A 94 -1.99 -1.56 11.86
N LYS A 95 -1.22 -1.56 12.95
CA LYS A 95 -0.90 -0.31 13.68
C LYS A 95 -0.24 0.73 12.78
N ARG A 96 0.64 0.31 11.86
CA ARG A 96 1.27 1.21 10.89
C ARG A 96 0.25 1.78 9.90
N VAL A 97 -0.64 0.94 9.39
CA VAL A 97 -1.74 1.34 8.51
C VAL A 97 -2.67 2.33 9.22
N THR A 98 -3.10 2.03 10.43
CA THR A 98 -3.91 2.93 11.28
C THR A 98 -3.22 4.28 11.49
N ALA A 99 -1.94 4.28 11.86
CA ALA A 99 -1.17 5.52 12.04
C ALA A 99 -1.07 6.33 10.75
N TRP A 100 -0.91 5.66 9.60
CA TRP A 100 -0.89 6.31 8.31
C TRP A 100 -2.24 6.92 7.94
N LEU A 101 -3.35 6.20 8.17
CA LEU A 101 -4.71 6.70 7.92
C LEU A 101 -5.00 7.95 8.76
N GLN A 102 -4.57 7.96 10.02
CA GLN A 102 -4.69 9.13 10.92
C GLN A 102 -3.96 10.37 10.42
N GLN A 103 -2.79 10.19 9.81
CA GLN A 103 -2.00 11.28 9.23
C GLN A 103 -2.51 11.72 7.86
N ASN A 104 -3.32 10.88 7.20
CA ASN A 104 -3.76 11.06 5.83
C ASN A 104 -5.28 10.82 5.70
N PRO A 105 -6.12 11.66 6.35
CA PRO A 105 -7.57 11.54 6.22
C PRO A 105 -7.99 11.83 4.76
N ILE A 106 -9.12 11.28 4.34
CA ILE A 106 -9.58 11.36 2.93
C ILE A 106 -9.62 12.79 2.40
N GLY A 107 -10.07 13.75 3.22
CA GLY A 107 -10.19 15.16 2.83
C GLY A 107 -8.85 15.87 2.61
N SER A 108 -7.75 15.32 3.13
CA SER A 108 -6.38 15.85 2.97
C SER A 108 -5.50 14.96 2.09
N SER A 109 -5.97 13.76 1.73
CA SER A 109 -5.23 12.83 0.89
C SER A 109 -5.08 13.39 -0.53
N PRO A 110 -3.85 13.38 -1.10
CA PRO A 110 -3.65 13.71 -2.51
C PRO A 110 -4.09 12.56 -3.44
N ILE A 111 -4.31 11.35 -2.91
CA ILE A 111 -4.79 10.20 -3.68
C ILE A 111 -6.24 10.49 -4.09
N ARG A 112 -6.52 10.35 -5.38
CA ARG A 112 -7.86 10.59 -5.96
C ARG A 112 -8.64 9.31 -6.26
N ASP A 113 -7.95 8.17 -6.21
CA ASP A 113 -8.51 6.84 -6.43
C ASP A 113 -8.54 6.04 -5.12
N GLN A 114 -8.98 4.79 -5.18
CA GLN A 114 -9.04 3.88 -4.05
C GLN A 114 -7.66 3.57 -3.48
N VAL A 115 -7.56 3.65 -2.15
CA VAL A 115 -6.43 3.09 -1.42
C VAL A 115 -6.62 1.58 -1.29
N VAL A 116 -5.61 0.82 -1.70
CA VAL A 116 -5.69 -0.64 -1.69
C VAL A 116 -4.95 -1.19 -0.48
N ILE A 117 -5.66 -1.86 0.42
CA ILE A 117 -5.04 -2.55 1.56
C ILE A 117 -4.78 -3.99 1.14
N THR A 118 -3.52 -4.37 1.03
CA THR A 118 -3.15 -5.72 0.56
C THR A 118 -2.81 -6.61 1.74
N ILE A 119 -3.26 -7.86 1.74
CA ILE A 119 -2.87 -8.84 2.76
C ILE A 119 -2.60 -10.21 2.14
N GLU A 120 -1.53 -10.86 2.59
CA GLU A 120 -1.22 -12.24 2.22
C GLU A 120 -1.40 -13.19 3.39
N LEU A 121 -2.20 -14.22 3.20
CA LEU A 121 -2.61 -15.16 4.24
C LEU A 121 -2.16 -16.56 3.84
N ALA A 122 -1.59 -17.31 4.78
CA ALA A 122 -1.41 -18.75 4.57
C ALA A 122 -2.72 -19.45 4.90
N GLU A 123 -3.12 -20.39 4.04
CA GLU A 123 -4.37 -21.13 4.18
C GLU A 123 -4.48 -21.80 5.56
N THR A 124 -3.38 -22.38 6.07
CA THR A 124 -3.35 -23.04 7.39
C THR A 124 -3.68 -22.09 8.54
N TYR A 125 -3.22 -20.84 8.49
CA TYR A 125 -3.46 -19.85 9.55
C TYR A 125 -4.82 -19.17 9.39
N TRP A 126 -5.24 -18.95 8.14
CA TRP A 126 -6.55 -18.38 7.84
C TRP A 126 -7.69 -19.30 8.25
N ILE A 127 -7.53 -20.61 8.14
CA ILE A 127 -8.60 -21.57 8.49
C ILE A 127 -8.65 -21.80 10.00
N HIS A 128 -7.50 -21.86 10.68
CA HIS A 128 -7.45 -22.38 12.06
C HIS A 128 -7.33 -21.31 13.15
N ASP A 129 -6.67 -20.17 12.90
CA ASP A 129 -6.25 -19.27 13.98
C ASP A 129 -6.74 -17.82 13.84
N TRP A 130 -6.88 -17.30 12.62
CA TRP A 130 -7.10 -15.86 12.39
C TRP A 130 -8.56 -15.36 12.37
N PRO A 131 -9.58 -16.14 11.98
CA PRO A 131 -10.98 -15.70 12.01
C PRO A 131 -11.50 -15.40 13.43
N GLY A 132 -10.83 -15.92 14.47
CA GLY A 132 -11.21 -15.72 15.87
C GLY A 132 -10.86 -14.34 16.42
N GLU A 133 -9.87 -13.66 15.85
CA GLU A 133 -9.43 -12.35 16.32
C GLU A 133 -10.10 -11.23 15.55
N ARG A 134 -11.35 -10.96 15.94
CA ARG A 134 -12.17 -9.90 15.34
C ARG A 134 -11.62 -8.49 15.59
N GLN A 135 -10.91 -8.29 16.71
CA GLN A 135 -10.57 -6.96 17.21
C GLN A 135 -9.68 -6.15 16.25
N PRO A 136 -8.58 -6.67 15.69
CA PRO A 136 -7.70 -5.89 14.81
C PRO A 136 -8.40 -5.42 13.52
N TRP A 137 -9.33 -6.22 13.00
CA TRP A 137 -10.15 -5.86 11.84
C TRP A 137 -11.18 -4.78 12.16
N VAL A 138 -11.78 -4.86 13.34
CA VAL A 138 -12.69 -3.82 13.84
C VAL A 138 -11.95 -2.51 14.07
N ASP A 139 -10.73 -2.56 14.62
CA ASP A 139 -9.90 -1.38 14.83
C ASP A 139 -9.50 -0.72 13.49
N LEU A 140 -9.17 -1.53 12.48
CA LEU A 140 -8.91 -1.04 11.12
C LEU A 140 -10.15 -0.38 10.50
N LEU A 141 -11.32 -1.04 10.56
CA LEU A 141 -12.57 -0.48 10.06
C LEU A 141 -12.90 0.84 10.75
N LYS A 142 -12.80 0.86 12.08
CA LYS A 142 -13.02 2.07 12.88
C LYS A 142 -12.07 3.19 12.46
N SER A 143 -10.79 2.88 12.26
CA SER A 143 -9.79 3.85 11.81
C SER A 143 -10.11 4.41 10.41
N LEU A 144 -10.57 3.57 9.47
CA LEU A 144 -11.02 4.04 8.15
C LEU A 144 -12.17 5.04 8.29
N GLN A 145 -13.21 4.67 9.05
CA GLN A 145 -14.39 5.50 9.26
C GLN A 145 -14.07 6.83 9.96
N GLU A 146 -13.26 6.80 11.03
CA GLU A 146 -12.85 8.00 11.77
C GLU A 146 -12.02 8.97 10.91
N ASN A 147 -11.34 8.47 9.87
CA ASN A 147 -10.56 9.28 8.93
C ASN A 147 -11.30 9.59 7.62
N GLY A 148 -12.62 9.31 7.59
CA GLY A 148 -13.54 9.67 6.52
C GLY A 148 -13.55 8.74 5.31
N TYR A 149 -12.85 7.60 5.35
CA TYR A 149 -12.85 6.64 4.25
C TYR A 149 -14.18 5.89 4.20
N SER A 150 -14.83 5.90 3.04
CA SER A 150 -16.04 5.14 2.73
C SER A 150 -15.71 3.90 1.88
N ASP A 151 -16.71 3.05 1.63
CA ASP A 151 -16.52 1.82 0.83
C ASP A 151 -16.06 2.07 -0.61
N SER A 152 -16.23 3.29 -1.14
CA SER A 152 -15.71 3.69 -2.45
C SER A 152 -14.28 4.18 -2.43
N ASP A 153 -13.69 4.43 -1.26
CA ASP A 153 -12.37 5.05 -1.10
C ASP A 153 -11.27 4.03 -0.77
N TYR A 154 -11.64 2.81 -0.39
CA TYR A 154 -10.70 1.74 -0.11
C TYR A 154 -11.20 0.38 -0.60
N VAL A 155 -10.25 -0.55 -0.75
CA VAL A 155 -10.54 -1.97 -1.00
C VAL A 155 -9.47 -2.83 -0.33
N ILE A 156 -9.90 -3.94 0.27
CA ILE A 156 -8.98 -4.98 0.75
C ILE A 156 -8.76 -6.01 -0.36
N GLU A 157 -7.51 -6.16 -0.78
CA GLU A 157 -7.08 -7.25 -1.65
C GLU A 157 -6.41 -8.34 -0.81
N ALA A 158 -7.13 -9.43 -0.58
CA ALA A 158 -6.63 -10.56 0.19
C ALA A 158 -6.16 -11.67 -0.74
N ALA A 159 -4.91 -12.11 -0.60
CA ALA A 159 -4.38 -13.29 -1.27
C ALA A 159 -4.18 -14.40 -0.25
N VAL A 160 -4.79 -15.56 -0.47
CA VAL A 160 -4.52 -16.77 0.31
C VAL A 160 -3.63 -17.69 -0.51
N TYR A 161 -2.60 -18.24 0.12
CA TYR A 161 -1.74 -19.23 -0.52
C TYR A 161 -1.61 -20.51 0.28
N GLN A 162 -1.42 -21.60 -0.46
CA GLN A 162 -1.18 -22.93 0.09
C GLN A 162 0.26 -23.07 0.57
N VAL A 163 0.44 -23.30 1.87
CA VAL A 163 1.74 -23.68 2.43
C VAL A 163 1.96 -25.17 2.18
N GLY A 164 2.48 -25.52 1.01
CA GLY A 164 2.93 -26.88 0.75
C GLY A 164 4.25 -27.17 1.49
N LEU A 165 4.30 -28.29 2.23
CA LEU A 165 5.54 -28.88 2.74
C LEU A 165 6.53 -29.07 1.57
N GLY A 166 7.50 -28.17 1.42
CA GLY A 166 8.63 -28.33 0.49
C GLY A 166 8.69 -27.42 -0.75
N ARG A 167 7.79 -26.43 -0.92
CA ARG A 167 7.84 -25.54 -2.11
C ARG A 167 7.89 -24.05 -1.77
N ARG A 168 9.01 -23.61 -1.19
CA ARG A 168 9.35 -22.18 -1.01
C ARG A 168 9.35 -21.34 -2.30
N LEU A 169 9.45 -21.98 -3.48
CA LEU A 169 9.60 -21.32 -4.78
C LEU A 169 8.34 -21.34 -5.67
N LEU A 170 7.30 -22.11 -5.33
CA LEU A 170 6.11 -22.27 -6.19
C LEU A 170 4.80 -21.75 -5.56
N GLY A 171 4.79 -21.40 -4.27
CA GLY A 171 3.60 -20.83 -3.60
C GLY A 171 3.09 -19.53 -4.21
N TRP A 172 3.95 -18.82 -4.96
CA TRP A 172 3.64 -17.52 -5.55
C TRP A 172 2.72 -17.61 -6.77
N ARG A 173 2.74 -18.74 -7.50
CA ARG A 173 1.88 -18.94 -8.69
C ARG A 173 0.44 -19.33 -8.36
N ASN A 174 0.15 -19.67 -7.11
CA ASN A 174 -1.16 -20.12 -6.64
C ASN A 174 -1.78 -19.16 -5.62
N ARG A 175 -1.57 -17.85 -5.80
CA ARG A 175 -2.34 -16.84 -5.05
C ARG A 175 -3.77 -16.88 -5.55
N ARG A 176 -4.71 -17.21 -4.66
CA ARG A 176 -6.14 -17.15 -4.93
C ARG A 176 -6.80 -16.40 -3.78
N THR A 177 -7.97 -15.84 -4.04
CA THR A 177 -8.84 -15.35 -2.96
C THR A 177 -10.00 -16.32 -2.87
N PRO A 178 -9.95 -17.29 -1.94
CA PRO A 178 -11.06 -18.18 -1.70
C PRO A 178 -12.36 -17.38 -1.46
N PRO A 179 -13.52 -17.77 -2.01
CA PRO A 179 -14.77 -17.03 -1.84
C PRO A 179 -15.18 -16.84 -0.37
N ASN A 180 -14.84 -17.79 0.50
CA ASN A 180 -15.03 -17.69 1.94
C ASN A 180 -14.20 -16.56 2.55
N THR A 181 -12.98 -16.28 2.06
CA THR A 181 -12.17 -15.15 2.53
C THR A 181 -12.88 -13.82 2.30
N ILE A 182 -13.41 -13.60 1.09
CA ILE A 182 -14.18 -12.39 0.77
C ILE A 182 -15.42 -12.27 1.66
N ALA A 183 -16.14 -13.38 1.87
CA ALA A 183 -17.33 -13.40 2.70
C ALA A 183 -17.01 -13.03 4.17
N GLU A 184 -15.91 -13.53 4.73
CA GLU A 184 -15.49 -13.18 6.10
C GLU A 184 -15.16 -11.70 6.26
N PHE A 185 -14.38 -11.10 5.34
CA PHE A 185 -14.13 -9.65 5.36
C PHE A 185 -15.42 -8.84 5.32
N ARG A 186 -16.37 -9.24 4.47
CA ARG A 186 -17.68 -8.59 4.39
C ARG A 186 -18.50 -8.72 5.67
N LYS A 187 -18.42 -9.85 6.39
CA LYS A 187 -19.05 -10.00 7.72
C LYS A 187 -18.49 -9.00 8.73
N TRP A 188 -17.23 -8.58 8.58
CA TRP A 188 -16.62 -7.56 9.40
C TRP A 188 -16.91 -6.13 8.94
N GLY A 189 -17.67 -5.95 7.85
CA GLY A 189 -17.96 -4.63 7.28
C GLY A 189 -16.82 -4.07 6.42
N LEU A 190 -15.86 -4.91 6.02
CA LEU A 190 -14.74 -4.52 5.17
C LEU A 190 -15.00 -4.94 3.72
N ARG A 191 -14.86 -3.99 2.79
CA ARG A 191 -14.89 -4.30 1.36
C ARG A 191 -13.65 -5.10 0.99
N CYS A 192 -13.85 -6.31 0.46
CA CYS A 192 -12.78 -7.17 -0.01
C CYS A 192 -13.04 -7.66 -1.43
N GLU A 193 -11.97 -7.67 -2.23
CA GLU A 193 -11.96 -8.09 -3.62
C GLU A 193 -10.78 -9.03 -3.90
N THR A 194 -10.84 -9.71 -5.04
CA THR A 194 -9.72 -10.53 -5.51
C THR A 194 -8.61 -9.59 -6.01
N PRO A 195 -7.33 -9.82 -5.68
CA PRO A 195 -6.23 -9.00 -6.18
C PRO A 195 -6.29 -8.86 -7.69
N SER A 196 -6.16 -7.62 -8.19
CA SER A 196 -5.99 -7.41 -9.62
C SER A 196 -4.68 -8.08 -10.07
N VAL A 197 -4.65 -8.59 -11.31
CA VAL A 197 -3.51 -9.36 -11.88
C VAL A 197 -2.18 -8.57 -11.87
N SER A 198 -2.24 -7.26 -11.61
CA SER A 198 -1.11 -6.33 -11.56
C SER A 198 -0.50 -6.09 -10.16
N THR A 199 -0.93 -6.77 -9.09
CA THR A 199 -0.31 -6.61 -7.77
C THR A 199 1.16 -7.06 -7.83
N PRO A 200 2.15 -6.16 -7.65
CA PRO A 200 3.57 -6.51 -7.76
C PRO A 200 3.96 -7.59 -6.76
N GLU A 201 5.10 -8.23 -7.01
CA GLU A 201 5.81 -8.96 -5.96
C GLU A 201 5.91 -8.05 -4.72
N PHE A 202 5.41 -8.52 -3.56
CA PHE A 202 5.67 -7.83 -2.29
C PHE A 202 7.16 -7.53 -2.24
N PRO A 203 7.58 -6.30 -1.85
CA PRO A 203 8.99 -5.96 -1.79
C PRO A 203 9.69 -7.06 -0.98
N ARG A 204 10.66 -7.73 -1.61
CA ARG A 204 11.46 -8.74 -0.93
C ARG A 204 12.23 -8.02 0.15
N PHE A 205 11.71 -8.06 1.37
CA PHE A 205 12.41 -7.52 2.53
C PHE A 205 13.66 -8.38 2.74
N HIS A 206 14.80 -7.89 2.28
CA HIS A 206 16.08 -8.47 2.61
C HIS A 206 16.22 -8.41 4.12
N SER A 207 16.37 -9.57 4.74
CA SER A 207 16.49 -9.78 6.17
C SER A 207 17.86 -9.27 6.66
N GLY A 208 18.04 -7.96 6.66
CA GLY A 208 19.14 -7.31 7.35
C GLY A 208 18.79 -7.15 8.83
N ASP A 209 19.35 -8.02 9.67
CA ASP A 209 19.55 -7.83 11.12
C ASP A 209 18.38 -7.25 11.94
N TYR A 210 17.28 -7.99 12.07
CA TYR A 210 16.39 -7.84 13.24
C TYR A 210 17.07 -8.42 14.49
N ARG A 211 18.06 -7.71 15.03
CA ARG A 211 18.50 -7.95 16.42
C ARG A 211 17.54 -7.22 17.34
N TYR A 212 16.54 -7.94 17.83
CA TYR A 212 15.83 -7.53 19.06
C TYR A 212 16.88 -7.35 20.17
N ARG A 213 17.11 -6.11 20.61
CA ARG A 213 17.67 -5.89 21.95
C ARG A 213 16.49 -5.85 22.94
N PRO A 214 16.57 -6.60 24.05
CA PRO A 214 15.53 -6.65 25.07
C PRO A 214 15.34 -5.30 25.78
#